data_AF-A0A819PRJ6-F1
#
_entry.id   AF-A0A819PRJ6-F1
#
_cell.length_a   1.000
_cell.length_b   1.000
_cell.length_c   1.000
_cell.angle_alpha   90.00
_cell.angle_beta   90.00
_cell.angle_gamma   90.00
#
_symmetry.space_group_name_H-M   'P 1'
#
loop_
_entity.id
_entity.type
_entity.pdbx_description
1 polymer ?
#
loop_
_entity_poly.entity_id
_entity_poly.type
_entity_poly.pdbx_seq_one_letter_code
_entity_poly.pdbx_strand_id
1 'polypeptide(L)'
;MGKYSDALCFSQKALRIREQSALSNHPDTAIIHINIGETQREMEDYPAALSSYEQALSIQRNSLRSNHPDLAATYNSIGVVYACMKKYTDALSSYHQSQKI
;
A
#
# COMPACT_ATOMS: atom_id res chain seq x y z
N MET A 1 -11.39 2.34 -18.25
CA MET A 1 -11.64 1.14 -17.42
C MET A 1 -10.71 -0.05 -17.73
N GLY A 2 -10.26 -0.29 -18.97
CA GLY A 2 -9.38 -1.43 -19.28
C GLY A 2 -7.95 -1.38 -18.69
N LYS A 3 -7.32 -0.21 -18.61
CA LYS A 3 -5.89 -0.13 -18.20
C LYS A 3 -5.64 -0.45 -16.72
N TYR A 4 -6.57 -0.09 -15.83
CA TYR A 4 -6.44 -0.36 -14.39
C TYR A 4 -6.73 -1.83 -14.03
N SER A 5 -7.66 -2.46 -14.74
CA SER A 5 -7.93 -3.89 -14.58
C SER A 5 -6.75 -4.75 -15.04
N ASP A 6 -6.08 -4.37 -16.11
CA ASP A 6 -4.84 -5.02 -16.55
C ASP A 6 -3.73 -4.84 -15.51
N ALA A 7 -3.50 -3.62 -15.00
CA ALA A 7 -2.50 -3.34 -13.97
C ALA A 7 -2.73 -4.13 -12.67
N LEU A 8 -3.99 -4.27 -12.24
CA LEU A 8 -4.38 -5.08 -11.10
C LEU A 8 -4.10 -6.57 -11.36
N CYS A 9 -4.43 -7.07 -12.55
CA CYS A 9 -4.18 -8.45 -12.95
C CYS A 9 -2.68 -8.79 -12.93
N PHE A 10 -1.84 -7.92 -13.48
CA PHE A 10 -0.39 -8.12 -13.50
C PHE A 10 0.19 -8.09 -12.09
N SER A 11 -0.22 -7.14 -11.26
CA SER A 11 0.27 -7.03 -9.88
C SER A 11 -0.16 -8.24 -9.02
N GLN A 12 -1.38 -8.74 -9.18
CA GLN A 12 -1.85 -9.95 -8.50
C GLN A 12 -1.10 -11.20 -8.95
N LYS A 13 -0.76 -11.32 -10.24
CA LYS A 13 0.10 -12.41 -10.74
C LYS A 13 1.48 -12.36 -10.12
N ALA A 14 2.09 -11.18 -10.06
CA ALA A 14 3.39 -10.97 -9.42
C ALA A 14 3.36 -11.34 -7.93
N LEU A 15 2.28 -10.99 -7.22
CA LEU A 15 2.08 -11.36 -5.83
C LEU A 15 2.04 -12.89 -5.63
N ARG A 16 1.24 -13.60 -6.43
CA ARG A 16 1.16 -15.08 -6.36
C ARG A 16 2.49 -15.76 -6.60
N ILE A 17 3.28 -15.27 -7.56
CA ILE A 17 4.62 -15.82 -7.84
C ILE A 17 5.53 -15.63 -6.62
N ARG A 18 5.48 -14.45 -5.99
CA ARG A 18 6.27 -14.14 -4.79
C ARG A 18 5.88 -15.00 -3.58
N GLU A 19 4.58 -15.18 -3.37
CA GLU A 19 4.05 -16.02 -2.28
C GLU A 19 4.50 -17.47 -2.43
N GLN A 20 4.54 -17.98 -3.67
CA GLN A 20 5.02 -19.33 -3.97
C GLN A 20 6.54 -19.50 -3.79
N SER A 21 7.32 -18.42 -3.89
CA SER A 21 8.78 -18.48 -3.85
C SER A 21 9.39 -18.33 -2.45
N ALA A 22 8.60 -18.40 -1.37
CA ALA A 22 9.04 -18.19 0.02
C ALA A 22 9.74 -16.83 0.29
N LEU A 23 9.59 -15.86 -0.63
CA LEU A 23 10.07 -14.48 -0.52
C LEU A 23 8.93 -13.53 -0.10
N SER A 24 7.88 -14.07 0.51
CA SER A 24 6.67 -13.32 0.90
C SER A 24 7.00 -12.14 1.80
N ASN A 25 7.98 -12.29 2.69
CA ASN A 25 8.42 -11.24 3.62
C ASN A 25 9.58 -10.36 3.08
N HIS A 26 9.97 -10.50 1.80
CA HIS A 26 10.99 -9.63 1.25
C HIS A 26 10.43 -8.20 1.12
N PRO A 27 11.19 -7.13 1.46
CA PRO A 27 10.74 -5.74 1.36
C PRO A 27 10.07 -5.39 0.04
N ASP A 28 10.56 -5.95 -1.07
CA ASP A 28 9.96 -5.70 -2.37
C ASP A 28 8.49 -6.11 -2.43
N THR A 29 8.00 -7.05 -1.58
CA THR A 29 6.61 -7.54 -1.63
C THR A 29 5.66 -6.42 -1.26
N ALA A 30 6.11 -5.52 -0.36
CA ALA A 30 5.40 -4.30 -0.04
C ALA A 30 5.18 -3.41 -1.27
N ILE A 31 6.16 -3.35 -2.19
CA ILE A 31 6.04 -2.56 -3.43
C ILE A 31 4.89 -3.09 -4.30
N ILE A 32 4.72 -4.42 -4.38
CA ILE A 32 3.61 -5.03 -5.14
C ILE A 32 2.27 -4.60 -4.52
N HIS A 33 2.15 -4.67 -3.19
CA HIS A 33 0.95 -4.23 -2.49
C HIS A 33 0.68 -2.73 -2.63
N ILE A 34 1.72 -1.87 -2.62
CA ILE A 34 1.59 -0.43 -2.89
C ILE A 34 1.02 -0.20 -4.29
N ASN A 35 1.55 -0.88 -5.31
CA ASN A 35 1.08 -0.73 -6.69
C ASN A 35 -0.37 -1.21 -6.86
N ILE A 36 -0.76 -2.29 -6.18
CA ILE A 36 -2.15 -2.74 -6.13
C ILE A 36 -3.03 -1.68 -5.48
N GLY A 37 -2.60 -1.13 -4.33
CA GLY A 37 -3.32 -0.09 -3.60
C GLY A 37 -3.52 1.18 -4.43
N GLU A 38 -2.47 1.65 -5.12
CA GLU A 38 -2.56 2.81 -6.02
C GLU A 38 -3.56 2.54 -7.14
N THR A 39 -3.49 1.37 -7.77
CA THR A 39 -4.42 0.98 -8.84
C THR A 39 -5.87 0.94 -8.34
N GLN A 40 -6.11 0.41 -7.14
CA GLN A 40 -7.44 0.36 -6.51
C GLN A 40 -7.95 1.76 -6.16
N ARG A 41 -7.08 2.66 -5.68
CA ARG A 41 -7.43 4.07 -5.43
C ARG A 41 -7.86 4.77 -6.71
N GLU A 42 -7.13 4.59 -7.82
CA GLU A 42 -7.49 5.14 -9.13
C GLU A 42 -8.81 4.56 -9.67
N MET A 43 -9.19 3.36 -9.22
CA MET A 43 -10.50 2.75 -9.49
C MET A 43 -11.60 3.17 -8.50
N GLU A 44 -11.29 4.08 -7.57
CA GLU A 44 -12.16 4.52 -6.47
C GLU A 44 -12.58 3.40 -5.50
N ASP A 45 -11.90 2.25 -5.53
CA ASP A 45 -12.07 1.15 -4.56
C ASP A 45 -11.19 1.41 -3.33
N TYR A 46 -11.56 2.45 -2.58
CA TYR A 46 -10.82 2.90 -1.41
C TYR A 46 -10.68 1.84 -0.31
N PRO A 47 -11.70 1.01 0.01
CA PRO A 47 -11.54 -0.06 1.00
C PRO A 47 -10.48 -1.10 0.59
N ALA A 48 -10.47 -1.50 -0.68
CA ALA A 48 -9.47 -2.44 -1.16
C ALA A 48 -8.08 -1.79 -1.18
N ALA A 49 -7.98 -0.52 -1.57
CA ALA A 49 -6.72 0.24 -1.56
C ALA A 49 -6.11 0.31 -0.15
N LEU A 50 -6.91 0.65 0.87
CA LEU A 50 -6.47 0.66 2.27
C LEU A 50 -5.94 -0.71 2.70
N SER A 51 -6.67 -1.79 2.40
CA SER A 51 -6.24 -3.13 2.73
C SER A 51 -4.87 -3.46 2.11
N SER A 52 -4.67 -3.09 0.85
CA SER A 52 -3.40 -3.30 0.15
C SER A 52 -2.25 -2.51 0.80
N TYR A 53 -2.43 -1.22 1.12
CA TYR A 53 -1.38 -0.45 1.80
C TYR A 53 -1.10 -0.94 3.22
N GLU A 54 -2.11 -1.44 3.95
CA GLU A 54 -1.90 -2.03 5.28
C GLU A 54 -1.07 -3.31 5.21
N GLN A 55 -1.26 -4.15 4.20
CA GLN A 55 -0.40 -5.31 3.95
C GLN A 55 1.04 -4.88 3.63
N ALA A 56 1.22 -3.86 2.78
CA ALA A 56 2.54 -3.30 2.51
C ALA A 56 3.23 -2.80 3.79
N LEU A 57 2.50 -2.06 4.62
CA LEU A 57 3.00 -1.51 5.88
C LEU A 57 3.41 -2.61 6.86
N SER A 58 2.64 -3.70 6.93
CA SER A 58 2.96 -4.88 7.75
C SER A 58 4.30 -5.51 7.34
N ILE A 59 4.52 -5.72 6.03
CA ILE A 59 5.76 -6.27 5.49
C ILE A 59 6.95 -5.34 5.75
N GLN A 60 6.77 -4.04 5.51
CA GLN A 60 7.79 -3.02 5.74
C GLN A 60 8.20 -2.94 7.21
N ARG A 61 7.24 -2.97 8.15
CA ARG A 61 7.54 -2.94 9.59
C ARG A 61 8.34 -4.14 10.07
N ASN A 62 8.15 -5.30 9.44
CA ASN A 62 8.89 -6.51 9.78
C ASN A 62 10.31 -6.54 9.18
N SER A 63 10.55 -5.78 8.11
CA SER A 63 11.76 -5.91 7.30
C SER A 63 12.66 -4.66 7.31
N LEU A 64 12.11 -3.49 7.67
CA LEU A 64 12.77 -2.20 7.63
C LEU A 64 12.89 -1.61 9.04
N ARG A 65 13.84 -0.68 9.22
CA ARG A 65 13.94 0.10 10.46
C ARG A 65 12.75 1.05 10.57
N SER A 66 12.36 1.40 11.79
CA SER A 66 11.18 2.23 12.08
C SER A 66 11.21 3.64 11.49
N ASN A 67 12.40 4.14 11.11
CA ASN A 67 12.63 5.45 10.49
C ASN A 67 12.87 5.35 8.96
N HIS A 68 12.48 4.24 8.34
CA HIS A 68 12.71 4.05 6.91
C HIS A 68 11.72 4.88 6.07
N PRO A 69 12.18 5.63 5.04
CA PRO A 69 11.32 6.51 4.25
C PRO A 69 10.15 5.77 3.57
N ASP A 70 10.32 4.50 3.20
CA ASP A 70 9.23 3.71 2.62
C ASP A 70 8.03 3.53 3.57
N LEU A 71 8.25 3.48 4.89
CA LEU A 71 7.15 3.44 5.86
C LEU A 71 6.37 4.77 5.82
N ALA A 72 7.09 5.91 5.75
CA ALA A 72 6.48 7.23 5.64
C ALA A 72 5.65 7.34 4.35
N ALA A 73 6.21 6.90 3.22
CA ALA A 73 5.51 6.88 1.94
C ALA A 73 4.19 6.08 2.01
N THR A 74 4.21 4.89 2.61
CA THR A 74 3.00 4.06 2.77
C THR A 74 1.95 4.73 3.66
N TYR A 75 2.34 5.34 4.79
CA TYR A 75 1.40 6.11 5.61
C TYR A 75 0.80 7.31 4.87
N ASN A 76 1.61 7.97 4.05
CA ASN A 76 1.14 9.07 3.22
C ASN A 76 0.08 8.58 2.20
N SER A 77 0.32 7.45 1.51
CA SER A 77 -0.69 6.85 0.62
C SER A 77 -1.99 6.48 1.34
N ILE A 78 -1.90 5.92 2.55
CA ILE A 78 -3.08 5.66 3.40
C ILE A 78 -3.83 6.95 3.74
N GLY A 79 -3.10 8.02 4.10
CA GLY A 79 -3.67 9.33 4.40
C GLY A 79 -4.41 9.92 3.19
N VAL A 80 -3.86 9.77 1.99
CA VAL A 80 -4.50 10.20 0.73
C VAL A 80 -5.81 9.45 0.52
N VAL A 81 -5.84 8.13 0.71
CA VAL A 81 -7.08 7.35 0.56
C VAL A 81 -8.15 7.81 1.56
N TYR A 82 -7.79 8.02 2.83
CA TYR A 82 -8.73 8.55 3.82
C TYR A 82 -9.25 9.94 3.46
N ALA A 83 -8.41 10.80 2.88
CA ALA A 83 -8.83 12.12 2.40
C ALA A 83 -9.82 12.01 1.23
N CYS A 84 -9.60 11.09 0.28
CA CYS A 84 -10.55 10.78 -0.80
C CYS A 84 -11.91 10.31 -0.26
N MET A 85 -11.91 9.55 0.84
CA MET A 85 -13.12 9.12 1.55
C MET A 85 -13.76 10.21 2.44
N LYS A 86 -13.21 11.44 2.46
CA LYS A 86 -13.61 12.54 3.36
C LYS A 86 -13.45 12.22 4.86
N LYS A 87 -12.63 11.23 5.20
CA LYS A 87 -12.29 10.84 6.58
C LYS A 87 -11.06 11.63 7.05
N TYR A 88 -11.24 12.94 7.23
CA TYR A 88 -10.11 13.85 7.45
C TYR A 88 -9.35 13.60 8.75
N THR A 89 -10.01 13.11 9.80
CA THR A 89 -9.36 12.75 11.07
C THR A 89 -8.37 11.60 10.89
N ASP A 90 -8.78 10.57 10.13
CA ASP A 90 -7.95 9.40 9.85
C ASP A 90 -6.81 9.75 8.88
N ALA A 91 -7.09 10.62 7.90
CA ALA A 91 -6.08 11.17 7.00
C ALA A 91 -4.99 11.94 7.77
N LEU A 92 -5.38 12.86 8.64
CA LEU A 92 -4.46 13.64 9.48
C LEU A 92 -3.63 12.74 10.40
N SER A 93 -4.25 11.73 11.01
CA SER A 93 -3.53 10.75 11.83
C SER A 93 -2.45 10.03 11.01
N SER A 94 -2.80 9.60 9.80
CA SER A 94 -1.87 8.90 8.89
C SER A 94 -0.71 9.81 8.46
N TYR A 95 -0.98 11.05 8.05
CA TYR A 95 0.05 12.01 7.68
C TYR A 95 0.98 12.35 8.86
N HIS A 96 0.43 12.45 10.06
CA HIS A 96 1.23 12.69 11.25
C HIS A 96 2.17 11.52 11.55
N GLN A 97 1.76 10.26 11.31
CA GLN A 97 2.70 9.14 11.42
C GLN A 97 3.73 9.12 10.31
N SER A 98 3.37 9.53 9.09
CA SER A 98 4.35 9.72 8.01
C SER A 98 5.42 10.76 8.39
N GLN A 99 5.05 11.84 9.07
CA GLN A 99 5.98 12.92 9.43
C GLN A 99 6.96 12.55 10.56
N LYS A 100 6.59 11.58 11.42
CA LYS A 100 7.41 11.16 12.56
C LYS A 100 8.54 10.20 12.21
N ILE A 101 8.51 9.63 11.01
CA ILE A 101 9.48 8.64 10.51
C ILE A 101 10.68 9.39 9.95
#